data_AF-A0A9D4LPZ9-F1
#
_entry.id   AF-A0A9D4LPZ9-F1
#
_cell.length_a   1.000
_cell.length_b   1.000
_cell.length_c   1.000
_cell.angle_alpha   90.00
_cell.angle_beta   90.00
_cell.angle_gamma   90.00
#
_symmetry.space_group_name_H-M   'P 1'
#
loop_
_entity.id
_entity.type
_entity.pdbx_description
1 polymer ?
#
loop_
_entity_poly.entity_id
_entity_poly.type
_entity_poly.pdbx_seq_one_letter_code
_entity_poly.pdbx_strand_id
1 'polypeptide(L)'
;MTPKSLLRLPEARSSFEDMIEGTGFQRLIPDKGVCTKKPEGVKKLIFCTGKVYYELMKEREKMNRDETIAITRIEQVSKNGACFMQ
;
A
#
# COMPACT_ATOMS: atom_id res chain seq x y z
N MET A 1 14.14 -2.76 -6.72
CA MET A 1 14.62 -2.19 -5.43
C MET A 1 14.19 -3.09 -4.27
N THR A 2 15.09 -3.89 -3.69
CA THR A 2 14.75 -4.74 -2.53
C THR A 2 14.83 -3.92 -1.26
N PRO A 3 13.72 -3.71 -0.54
CA PRO A 3 13.69 -2.73 0.53
C PRO A 3 14.24 -3.33 1.83
N LYS A 4 15.54 -3.11 2.09
CA LYS A 4 16.21 -3.57 3.32
C LYS A 4 15.58 -3.00 4.60
N SER A 5 14.97 -1.83 4.52
CA SER A 5 14.30 -1.16 5.64
C SER A 5 12.97 -1.80 6.06
N LEU A 6 12.24 -2.43 5.12
CA LEU A 6 10.94 -3.02 5.43
C LEU A 6 11.05 -4.31 6.24
N LEU A 7 12.21 -4.98 6.22
CA LEU A 7 12.45 -6.24 6.94
C LEU A 7 12.22 -6.14 8.46
N ARG A 8 12.27 -4.94 9.03
CA ARG A 8 12.13 -4.71 10.47
C ARG A 8 10.95 -3.81 10.83
N LEU A 9 10.18 -3.36 9.84
CA LEU A 9 9.05 -2.45 10.07
C LEU A 9 7.83 -3.27 10.55
N PRO A 10 7.31 -3.06 11.77
CA PRO A 10 6.16 -3.82 12.28
C PRO A 10 4.92 -3.73 11.39
N GLU A 11 4.70 -2.58 10.76
CA GLU A 11 3.59 -2.29 9.86
C GLU A 11 3.69 -3.06 8.54
N ALA A 12 4.87 -3.60 8.21
CA ALA A 12 5.13 -4.38 6.99
C ALA A 12 5.02 -5.91 7.21
N ARG A 13 4.24 -6.33 8.21
CA ARG A 13 3.96 -7.75 8.49
C ARG A 13 2.64 -8.18 7.82
N SER A 14 2.61 -9.42 7.37
CA SER A 14 1.41 -10.09 6.84
C SER A 14 0.99 -11.20 7.78
N SER A 15 -0.30 -11.53 7.78
CA SER A 15 -0.81 -12.67 8.54
C SER A 15 -0.61 -13.96 7.75
N PHE A 16 -0.74 -15.11 8.40
CA PHE A 16 -0.55 -16.40 7.71
C PHE A 16 -1.68 -16.67 6.70
N GLU A 17 -2.87 -16.17 6.99
CA GLU A 17 -4.05 -16.26 6.15
C GLU A 17 -3.87 -15.56 4.80
N ASP A 18 -2.96 -14.59 4.68
CA ASP A 18 -2.62 -13.96 3.40
C ASP A 18 -1.82 -14.90 2.46
N MET A 19 -1.35 -16.06 2.96
CA MET A 19 -0.43 -16.96 2.27
C MET A 19 -0.94 -18.41 2.15
N ILE A 20 -2.21 -18.67 2.47
CA ILE A 20 -2.83 -19.99 2.33
C ILE A 20 -3.23 -20.31 0.89
N GLU A 21 -3.59 -21.56 0.63
CA GLU A 21 -4.11 -21.98 -0.67
C GLU A 21 -5.37 -21.18 -1.03
N GLY A 22 -5.44 -20.72 -2.29
CA GLY A 22 -6.49 -19.82 -2.77
C GLY A 22 -6.14 -18.33 -2.68
N THR A 23 -5.02 -17.95 -2.03
CA THR A 23 -4.49 -16.58 -2.13
C THR A 23 -3.53 -16.42 -3.31
N GLY A 24 -3.20 -15.18 -3.64
CA GLY A 24 -2.32 -14.87 -4.76
C GLY A 24 -1.74 -13.47 -4.69
N PHE A 25 -0.79 -13.19 -5.59
CA PHE A 25 -0.16 -11.89 -5.67
C PHE A 25 -1.17 -10.79 -6.00
N GLN A 26 -1.24 -9.77 -5.14
CA GLN A 26 -2.12 -8.63 -5.32
C GLN A 26 -1.41 -7.53 -6.12
N ARG A 27 -1.77 -7.39 -7.40
CA ARG A 27 -1.19 -6.35 -8.28
C ARG A 27 -1.50 -4.92 -7.82
N LEU A 28 -2.65 -4.76 -7.18
CA LEU A 28 -3.15 -3.53 -6.60
C LEU A 28 -3.61 -3.85 -5.18
N ILE A 29 -3.17 -3.07 -4.20
CA ILE A 29 -3.65 -3.17 -2.82
C ILE A 29 -4.36 -1.85 -2.47
N PRO A 30 -5.69 -1.85 -2.32
CA PRO A 30 -6.44 -0.65 -2.00
C PRO A 30 -6.14 -0.13 -0.59
N ASP A 31 -6.54 1.12 -0.33
CA ASP A 31 -6.51 1.68 1.01
C ASP A 31 -7.37 0.82 1.96
N LYS A 32 -6.96 0.70 3.23
CA LYS A 32 -7.69 -0.08 4.27
C LYS A 32 -8.33 0.81 5.34
N GLY A 33 -8.23 2.13 5.20
CA GLY A 33 -8.70 3.14 6.15
C GLY A 33 -10.15 3.57 5.94
N VAL A 34 -10.52 4.69 6.57
CA VAL A 34 -11.89 5.21 6.60
C VAL A 34 -12.42 5.51 5.20
N CYS A 35 -11.56 6.02 4.30
CA CYS A 35 -11.89 6.27 2.90
C CYS A 35 -12.50 5.07 2.16
N THR A 36 -12.11 3.84 2.50
CA THR A 36 -12.64 2.63 1.85
C THR A 36 -14.06 2.31 2.31
N LYS A 37 -14.42 2.70 3.54
CA LYS A 37 -15.77 2.53 4.09
C LYS A 37 -16.72 3.66 3.69
N LYS A 38 -16.18 4.86 3.45
CA LYS A 38 -16.92 6.08 3.08
C LYS A 38 -16.26 6.78 1.88
N PRO A 39 -16.37 6.19 0.67
CA PRO A 39 -15.72 6.73 -0.52
C PRO A 39 -16.18 8.14 -0.89
N GLU A 40 -17.39 8.52 -0.51
CA GLU A 40 -17.98 9.84 -0.77
C GLU A 40 -17.21 11.02 -0.14
N GLY A 41 -16.45 10.78 0.93
CA GLY A 41 -15.64 11.81 1.61
C GLY A 41 -14.26 12.05 0.99
N VAL A 42 -13.84 11.19 0.06
CA VAL A 42 -12.49 11.20 -0.50
C VAL A 42 -12.31 12.37 -1.45
N LYS A 43 -11.32 13.22 -1.17
CA LYS A 43 -10.95 14.39 -1.97
C LYS A 43 -9.70 14.17 -2.81
N LYS A 44 -8.84 13.23 -2.42
CA LYS A 44 -7.59 12.92 -3.12
C LYS A 44 -7.29 11.42 -3.04
N LEU A 45 -6.93 10.85 -4.18
CA LEU A 45 -6.42 9.49 -4.29
C LEU A 45 -4.93 9.54 -4.68
N ILE A 46 -4.09 8.89 -3.89
CA ILE A 46 -2.65 8.80 -4.12
C ILE A 46 -2.31 7.37 -4.51
N PHE A 47 -1.69 7.19 -5.67
CA PHE A 47 -1.08 5.93 -6.06
C PHE A 47 0.40 5.94 -5.68
N CYS A 48 0.87 4.85 -5.09
CA CYS A 48 2.27 4.69 -4.70
C CYS A 48 2.73 3.24 -4.90
N THR A 49 4.05 3.02 -4.82
CA THR A 49 4.64 1.69 -4.94
C THR A 49 5.81 1.54 -3.96
N GLY A 50 5.97 0.35 -3.38
CA GLY A 50 7.04 0.06 -2.44
C GLY A 50 6.97 0.84 -1.12
N LYS A 51 8.14 1.09 -0.52
CA LYS A 51 8.28 1.56 0.88
C LYS A 51 7.66 2.94 1.17
N VAL A 52 7.52 3.80 0.17
CA VAL A 52 6.99 5.17 0.35
C VAL A 52 5.56 5.16 0.88
N TYR A 53 4.82 4.06 0.68
CA TYR A 53 3.51 3.84 1.27
C TYR A 53 3.48 4.10 2.78
N TYR A 54 4.47 3.60 3.53
CA TYR A 54 4.49 3.72 4.99
C TYR A 54 4.79 5.16 5.44
N GLU A 55 5.59 5.89 4.67
CA GLU A 55 5.87 7.31 4.92
C GLU A 55 4.60 8.14 4.67
N LEU A 56 3.92 7.91 3.53
CA LEU A 56 2.67 8.58 3.18
C LEU A 56 1.55 8.28 4.18
N MET A 57 1.46 7.03 4.66
CA MET A 57 0.50 6.64 5.69
C MET A 57 0.72 7.43 6.98
N LYS A 58 1.97 7.50 7.48
CA LYS A 58 2.32 8.24 8.70
C LYS A 58 2.06 9.73 8.57
N GLU A 59 2.41 10.32 7.42
CA GLU A 59 2.15 11.74 7.19
C GLU A 59 0.65 12.05 7.08
N ARG A 60 -0.14 11.17 6.44
CA ARG A 60 -1.60 11.31 6.39
C ARG A 60 -2.22 11.31 7.78
N GLU A 61 -1.80 10.36 8.63
CA GLU A 61 -2.26 10.23 10.01
C GLU A 61 -1.89 11.48 10.83
N LYS A 62 -0.64 11.95 10.75
CA LYS A 62 -0.20 13.20 11.41
C LYS A 62 -1.03 14.42 11.01
N MET A 63 -1.47 14.48 9.74
CA MET A 63 -2.30 15.57 9.23
C MET A 63 -3.80 15.38 9.50
N ASN A 64 -4.21 14.27 10.13
CA ASN A 64 -5.61 13.89 10.36
C ASN A 64 -6.45 13.89 9.07
N ARG A 65 -5.92 13.27 8.01
CA ARG A 65 -6.54 13.26 6.67
C ARG A 65 -7.11 11.91 6.24
N ASP A 66 -7.26 10.96 7.16
CA ASP A 66 -7.71 9.59 6.89
C ASP A 66 -9.12 9.46 6.29
N GLU A 67 -9.95 10.51 6.38
CA GLU A 67 -11.28 10.55 5.76
C GLU A 67 -11.26 11.13 4.34
N THR A 68 -10.23 11.91 4.00
CA THR A 68 -10.20 12.72 2.77
C THR A 68 -9.12 12.30 1.78
N ILE A 69 -8.11 11.53 2.22
CA ILE A 69 -7.00 11.08 1.38
C ILE A 69 -6.91 9.54 1.43
N ALA A 70 -7.16 8.90 0.29
CA ALA A 70 -6.95 7.48 0.10
C ALA A 70 -5.55 7.22 -0.50
N ILE A 71 -4.84 6.21 -0.01
CA ILE A 71 -3.51 5.80 -0.48
C ILE A 71 -3.61 4.35 -0.97
N THR A 72 -3.46 4.17 -2.28
CA THR A 72 -3.51 2.85 -2.94
C THR A 72 -2.13 2.45 -3.43
N ARG A 73 -1.77 1.17 -3.25
CA ARG A 73 -0.49 0.62 -3.70
C ARG A 73 -0.63 -0.10 -5.02
N ILE A 74 0.26 0.22 -5.96
CA ILE A 74 0.45 -0.50 -7.21
C ILE A 74 1.72 -1.35 -7.05
N GLU A 75 1.55 -2.65 -6.87
CA GLU A 75 2.66 -3.59 -6.63
C GLU A 75 3.24 -4.14 -7.95
N GLN A 76 2.47 -4.08 -9.05
CA GLN A 76 2.95 -4.45 -10.38
C GLN A 76 2.71 -3.32 -11.39
N VAL A 77 3.79 -2.67 -11.81
CA VAL A 77 3.77 -1.51 -12.73
C VAL A 77 3.96 -1.94 -14.21
N SER A 78 4.52 -3.13 -14.46
CA SER A 78 4.75 -3.64 -15.82
C SER A 78 4.36 -5.12 -15.95
N LYS A 79 3.99 -5.54 -17.18
CA LYS A 79 3.58 -6.92 -17.51
C LYS A 79 4.75 -7.90 -17.56
N ASN A 80 5.95 -7.41 -17.80
CA ASN A 80 7.17 -8.22 -17.80
C ASN A 80 7.82 -8.08 -16.42
N GLY A 81 8.13 -9.20 -15.76
CA GLY A 81 8.77 -9.24 -14.43
C GLY A 81 10.15 -8.57 -14.33
N ALA A 82 10.59 -7.85 -15.36
CA ALA A 82 11.74 -6.96 -15.33
C ALA A 82 11.35 -5.61 -14.69
N CYS A 83 10.95 -5.64 -13.41
CA CYS A 83 11.01 -4.45 -12.59
C CYS A 83 12.48 -4.16 -12.29
N PHE A 84 13.12 -3.40 -13.20
CA PHE A 84 14.38 -2.68 -13.07
C PHE A 84 15.34 -3.23 -11.99
N MET A 85 16.24 -4.12 -12.43
CA MET A 85 17.60 -4.22 -11.88
C MET A 85 18.44 -3.08 -12.48
N GLN A 86 18.19 -1.85 -12.03
CA GLN A 86 19.16 -0.76 -12.04
C GLN A 86 19.15 -0.13 -10.65
#